data_AF-A0A6G9Y127-F1
#
_entry.id   AF-A0A6G9Y127-F1
#
_cell.length_a   1.000
_cell.length_b   1.000
_cell.length_c   1.000
_cell.angle_alpha   90.00
_cell.angle_beta   90.00
_cell.angle_gamma   90.00
#
_symmetry.space_group_name_H-M   'P 1'
#
loop_
_entity.id
_entity.type
_entity.pdbx_description
1 polymer ?
#
loop_
_entity_poly.entity_id
_entity_poly.type
_entity_poly.pdbx_seq_one_letter_code
_entity_poly.pdbx_strand_id
1 'polypeptide(L)' 'MKKPKKAQPLAILTPQPMTAGQRAALVMVVRGLLERAPELGADIATHADGTVVITIPAVQ' A
#
# COMPACT_ATOMS: atom_id res chain seq x y z
N MET A 1 16.20 -36.31 9.01
CA MET A 1 14.96 -35.51 9.14
C MET A 1 15.33 -34.05 9.40
N LYS A 2 15.04 -33.13 8.47
CA LYS A 2 15.33 -31.69 8.65
C LYS A 2 14.24 -31.06 9.52
N LYS A 3 14.60 -30.45 10.66
CA LYS A 3 13.65 -29.80 11.57
C LYS A 3 12.97 -28.61 10.87
N PRO A 4 11.65 -28.38 11.06
CA PRO A 4 10.97 -27.22 10.48
C PRO A 4 11.52 -25.92 11.09
N LYS A 5 11.92 -25.00 10.21
CA LYS A 5 12.40 -23.65 10.57
C LYS A 5 11.22 -22.91 11.21
N LYS A 6 11.35 -22.47 12.47
CA LYS A 6 10.32 -21.65 13.14
C LYS A 6 10.06 -20.42 12.29
N ALA A 7 8.83 -20.28 11.79
CA ALA A 7 8.38 -19.07 11.11
C ALA A 7 8.52 -17.91 12.11
N GLN A 8 9.31 -16.90 11.76
CA GLN A 8 9.39 -15.69 12.57
C GLN A 8 8.06 -14.93 12.45
N PRO A 9 7.51 -14.39 13.55
CA PRO A 9 6.31 -13.58 13.48
C PRO A 9 6.55 -12.38 12.57
N LEU A 10 5.68 -12.16 11.59
CA LEU A 10 5.67 -10.92 10.82
C LEU A 10 5.55 -9.75 11.80
N ALA A 11 6.50 -8.82 11.77
CA ALA A 11 6.47 -7.65 12.61
C ALA A 11 5.17 -6.88 12.32
N ILE A 12 4.33 -6.73 13.35
CA ILE A 12 3.13 -5.91 13.26
C ILE A 12 3.62 -4.46 13.18
N LEU A 13 3.57 -3.89 11.98
CA LEU A 13 3.84 -2.47 11.78
C LEU A 13 2.67 -1.69 12.38
N THR A 14 2.80 -1.30 13.64
CA THR A 14 1.87 -0.33 14.25
C THR A 14 1.97 0.99 13.49
N PRO A 15 0.84 1.61 13.10
CA PRO A 15 0.84 2.92 12.45
C PRO A 15 1.58 3.92 13.33
N GLN A 16 2.71 4.43 12.83
CA GLN A 16 3.46 5.47 13.52
C GLN A 16 2.88 6.84 13.11
N PRO A 17 2.80 7.80 14.04
CA PRO A 17 2.41 9.17 13.69
C PRO A 17 3.37 9.73 12.64
N MET A 18 2.82 10.28 11.56
CA MET A 18 3.59 10.86 10.46
C MET A 18 3.85 12.34 10.69
N THR A 19 5.06 12.80 10.38
CA THR A 19 5.35 14.24 10.29
C THR A 19 4.62 14.85 9.08
N ALA A 20 4.48 16.18 9.06
CA ALA A 20 3.89 16.89 7.92
C ALA A 20 4.63 16.61 6.61
N GLY A 21 5.97 16.56 6.65
CA GLY A 21 6.80 16.22 5.47
C GLY A 21 6.58 14.79 4.98
N GLN A 22 6.51 13.82 5.91
CA GLN A 22 6.20 12.42 5.56
C GLN A 22 4.80 12.29 4.94
N ARG A 23 3.81 13.00 5.49
CA ARG A 23 2.45 13.02 4.95
C ARG A 23 2.43 13.61 3.53
N ALA A 24 3.11 14.73 3.30
CA ALA A 24 3.20 15.34 1.99
C ALA A 24 3.84 14.39 0.95
N ALA A 25 4.93 13.71 1.33
CA ALA A 25 5.57 12.72 0.48
C ALA A 25 4.64 11.55 0.13
N LEU A 26 3.91 11.02 1.11
CA LEU A 26 2.91 9.96 0.87
C LEU A 26 1.82 10.42 -0.10
N VAL A 27 1.27 11.62 0.09
CA VAL A 27 0.25 12.20 -0.80
C VAL A 27 0.78 12.34 -2.23
N MET A 28 2.03 12.79 -2.41
CA MET A 28 2.65 12.87 -3.74
C MET A 28 2.77 11.50 -4.41
N VAL A 29 3.23 10.48 -3.67
CA VAL A 29 3.35 9.11 -4.20
C VAL A 29 1.99 8.55 -4.59
N VAL A 30 0.98 8.69 -3.73
CA VAL A 30 -0.39 8.22 -4.01
C VAL A 30 -0.96 8.94 -5.23
N ARG A 31 -0.77 10.26 -5.34
CA ARG A 31 -1.22 11.03 -6.50
C ARG A 31 -0.58 10.54 -7.80
N GLY A 32 0.74 10.30 -7.80
CA GLY A 32 1.44 9.75 -8.96
C GLY A 32 0.97 8.33 -9.32
N LEU A 33 0.63 7.49 -8.33
CA LEU A 33 0.05 6.18 -8.58
C LEU A 33 -1.35 6.26 -9.21
N LEU A 34 -2.19 7.19 -8.75
CA LEU A 34 -3.53 7.41 -9.31
C LEU A 34 -3.46 7.94 -10.75
N GLU A 35 -2.53 8.85 -11.04
CA GLU A 35 -2.32 9.37 -12.40
C GLU A 35 -1.87 8.27 -13.38
N ARG A 36 -1.10 7.28 -12.90
CA ARG A 36 -0.60 6.15 -13.69
C ARG A 36 -1.45 4.88 -13.59
N ALA A 37 -2.51 4.88 -12.78
CA ALA A 37 -3.38 3.73 -12.58
C ALA A 37 -3.93 3.13 -13.90
N PRO A 38 -4.33 3.94 -14.91
CA PRO A 38 -4.78 3.39 -16.19
C PRO A 38 -3.72 2.60 -16.93
N GLU A 39 -2.45 3.04 -16.89
CA GLU A 39 -1.32 2.34 -17.51
C GLU A 39 -1.00 1.04 -16.79
N LEU A 40 -1.17 1.04 -15.46
CA LEU A 40 -0.93 -0.11 -14.59
C LEU A 40 -2.09 -1.09 -14.54
N GLY A 41 -3.16 -0.88 -15.32
CA GLY A 41 -4.35 -1.74 -15.31
C GLY A 41 -4.95 -1.81 -13.91
N ALA A 42 -4.78 -0.74 -13.13
CA ALA A 42 -5.14 -0.69 -11.73
C ALA A 42 -6.62 -0.33 -11.58
N ASP A 43 -7.28 -0.98 -10.64
CA ASP A 43 -8.66 -0.68 -10.26
C ASP A 43 -8.69 0.22 -9.01
N ILE A 44 -9.58 1.21 -9.00
CA ILE A 44 -9.69 2.20 -7.94
C ILE A 44 -11.11 2.18 -7.38
N ALA A 45 -11.24 1.81 -6.10
CA ALA A 45 -12.50 1.83 -5.38
C ALA A 45 -12.46 2.90 -4.28
N THR A 46 -13.54 3.67 -4.16
CA THR A 46 -13.75 4.63 -3.07
C THR A 46 -14.87 4.14 -2.17
N HIS A 47 -14.59 4.01 -0.88
CA HIS A 47 -15.56 3.59 0.14
C HIS A 47 -16.31 4.79 0.72
N ALA A 48 -17.47 4.53 1.34
CA ALA A 48 -18.34 5.57 1.89
C ALA A 48 -17.72 6.35 3.07
N ASP A 49 -16.71 5.78 3.73
CA ASP A 49 -15.92 6.42 4.78
C ASP A 49 -14.78 7.32 4.24
N GLY A 50 -14.67 7.44 2.92
CA GLY A 50 -13.60 8.19 2.24
C GLY A 50 -12.32 7.40 2.05
N THR A 51 -12.27 6.12 2.44
CA THR A 51 -11.13 5.24 2.18
C THR A 51 -11.01 4.96 0.68
N VAL A 52 -9.79 5.04 0.14
CA VAL A 52 -9.49 4.72 -1.27
C VAL A 52 -8.63 3.46 -1.32
N VAL A 53 -9.07 2.48 -2.10
CA VAL A 53 -8.35 1.23 -2.35
C VAL A 53 -7.89 1.20 -3.80
N ILE A 54 -6.58 1.06 -4.00
CA ILE A 54 -5.96 0.95 -5.33
C ILE A 54 -5.43 -0.48 -5.48
N THR A 55 -5.95 -1.22 -6.45
CA THR A 55 -5.54 -2.61 -6.73
C THR A 55 -4.70 -2.64 -7.99
N ILE A 56 -3.42 -3.02 -7.87
CA ILE A 56 -2.50 -3.15 -9.01
C ILE A 56 -2.16 -4.63 -9.20
N PRO A 57 -2.51 -5.27 -10.33
CA PRO A 57 -2.12 -6.64 -10.59
C PRO A 57 -0.59 -6.76 -10.67
N ALA A 58 -0.01 -7.76 -10.00
CA ALA A 58 1.44 -7.94 -9.89
C ALA A 58 2.13 -8.34 -11.21
N VAL A 59 1.34 -8.71 -12.23
CA VAL A 59 1.82 -9.17 -13.53
C VAL A 59 0.84 -8.64 -14.58
N GLN A 60 1.37 -7.91 -15.57
CA GLN A 60 0.69 -7.64 -16.84
C GLN A 60 1.37 -8.45 -17.93
#